data_AF-A0AA91IWS3-F1
#
_entry.id   AF-A0AA91IWS3-F1
#
_cell.length_a   1.000
_cell.length_b   1.000
_cell.length_c   1.000
_cell.angle_alpha   90.00
_cell.angle_beta   90.00
_cell.angle_gamma   90.00
#
_symmetry.space_group_name_H-M   'P 1'
#
loop_
_entity.id
_entity.type
_entity.pdbx_description
1 polymer ?
#
loop_
_entity_poly.entity_id
_entity_poly.type
_entity_poly.pdbx_seq_one_letter_code
_entity_poly.pdbx_strand_id
1 'polypeptide(L)'
;MSDHAPGDVTASHDVTDHPTTQFRPLQHVSEAADGPADASESGATGSFNQRPEGEETRSFGGFRTERRFSEPVDPWPPAAAETPSAQQSWNAGASTTWVPQPMENPAPVYFGGSAGAGSGQAPYRASEPIAPFSDLSTTSLLRQVKPPPTSGWRRLLYVLSGQLINVGESPRTIRFNDLVVQVNRPLQGCHRIAVLSLKGGVGKTTITATLGATFASIRGDRVVAVDANPDRGTLNQKVPMETSATVRHLLRDADGIQRYSDVRSYTNQGPSRLEVLASDSDPAVSEAFSAEDYASTLQVLERFYSLVLTDCGTGLMHSAMSAVLAKADTMIVVSSGSVDGARSASATLDWLDAHGHEDLVRNSIAVINAVRPRSGKVDMQKVVDHFSRRCRAVRLVPFDPHLEEGAEIDLMRLKRETREALVELAAVVAEAFPGDDRFNQHFV
;
A
#
# COMPACT_ATOMS: atom_id res chain seq x y z
N MET A 1 74.25 13.83 -29.75
CA MET A 1 74.24 14.85 -30.82
C MET A 1 73.53 14.24 -32.02
N SER A 2 72.50 14.93 -32.51
CA SER A 2 71.82 14.78 -33.82
C SER A 2 71.24 13.39 -34.17
N ASP A 3 69.92 13.21 -34.30
CA ASP A 3 69.00 13.73 -35.35
C ASP A 3 69.33 13.27 -36.79
N HIS A 4 68.43 12.49 -37.40
CA HIS A 4 67.56 12.95 -38.50
C HIS A 4 66.67 11.83 -39.08
N ALA A 5 65.46 12.21 -39.49
CA ALA A 5 64.66 11.54 -40.52
C ALA A 5 64.52 12.49 -41.72
N PRO A 6 64.31 11.94 -42.93
CA PRO A 6 63.19 12.36 -43.80
C PRO A 6 62.50 11.13 -44.44
N GLY A 7 61.22 11.11 -44.85
CA GLY A 7 60.48 11.96 -45.80
C GLY A 7 60.17 11.09 -47.04
N ASP A 8 58.95 10.57 -47.27
CA ASP A 8 57.68 11.18 -47.75
C ASP A 8 57.44 10.96 -49.28
N VAL A 9 56.17 11.09 -49.74
CA VAL A 9 55.68 11.41 -51.11
C VAL A 9 55.04 10.29 -52.01
N THR A 10 53.80 10.57 -52.45
CA THR A 10 52.98 10.03 -53.61
C THR A 10 52.40 8.59 -53.58
N ALA A 11 51.07 8.36 -53.68
CA ALA A 11 50.09 8.49 -54.80
C ALA A 11 50.05 7.22 -55.71
N SER A 12 48.95 6.73 -56.35
CA SER A 12 47.63 7.29 -56.73
C SER A 12 46.66 6.20 -57.29
N HIS A 13 45.32 6.39 -57.21
CA HIS A 13 44.22 5.89 -58.12
C HIS A 13 44.07 4.37 -58.42
N ASP A 14 42.92 3.75 -58.76
CA ASP A 14 41.54 4.15 -59.14
C ASP A 14 40.53 2.99 -58.79
N VAL A 15 39.28 3.20 -58.32
CA VAL A 15 37.98 3.42 -59.03
C VAL A 15 37.38 2.16 -59.71
N THR A 16 36.27 1.58 -59.23
CA THR A 16 34.82 1.78 -59.60
C THR A 16 33.91 0.89 -58.69
N ASP A 17 32.56 0.95 -58.56
CA ASP A 17 31.51 1.97 -58.81
C ASP A 17 30.15 1.63 -58.12
N HIS A 18 29.35 2.68 -57.82
CA HIS A 18 27.87 2.92 -57.88
C HIS A 18 26.76 1.90 -57.44
N PRO A 19 25.47 2.33 -57.22
CA PRO A 19 24.89 3.71 -57.31
C PRO A 19 23.97 4.22 -56.14
N THR A 20 23.88 5.57 -56.03
CA THR A 20 22.68 6.47 -55.81
C THR A 20 21.69 6.20 -54.63
N THR A 21 21.32 7.15 -53.74
CA THR A 21 20.73 8.49 -53.97
C THR A 21 20.92 9.44 -52.77
N GLN A 22 21.02 10.76 -52.99
CA GLN A 22 21.07 11.80 -51.94
C GLN A 22 19.81 12.70 -51.91
N PHE A 23 19.52 13.31 -50.75
CA PHE A 23 18.77 14.57 -50.63
C PHE A 23 19.44 15.50 -49.62
N ARG A 24 19.36 16.82 -49.84
CA ARG A 24 20.06 17.88 -49.10
C ARG A 24 19.06 18.96 -48.62
N PRO A 25 19.23 19.58 -47.44
CA PRO A 25 18.28 20.56 -46.91
C PRO A 25 18.55 21.99 -47.39
N LEU A 26 17.53 22.85 -47.29
CA LEU A 26 17.63 24.30 -47.52
C LEU A 26 17.44 25.09 -46.21
N GLN A 27 18.23 26.15 -46.06
CA GLN A 27 18.05 27.21 -45.07
C GLN A 27 17.31 28.39 -45.72
N HIS A 28 16.63 29.23 -44.94
CA HIS A 28 16.35 30.61 -45.35
C HIS A 28 16.34 31.59 -44.17
N VAL A 29 16.47 32.87 -44.50
CA VAL A 29 17.00 33.96 -43.67
C VAL A 29 15.88 34.84 -43.05
N SER A 30 16.22 35.55 -41.99
CA SER A 30 15.39 36.52 -41.25
C SER A 30 15.51 37.96 -41.77
N GLU A 31 14.41 38.71 -41.79
CA GLU A 31 14.41 40.19 -41.61
C GLU A 31 13.02 40.68 -41.14
N ALA A 32 12.91 41.93 -40.69
CA ALA A 32 11.74 42.47 -39.95
C ALA A 32 11.41 43.92 -40.31
N ALA A 33 10.15 44.36 -40.16
CA ALA A 33 9.72 45.70 -39.71
C ALA A 33 8.19 45.93 -39.74
N ASP A 34 7.72 46.79 -38.83
CA ASP A 34 6.51 47.67 -38.81
C ASP A 34 5.05 47.15 -38.90
N GLY A 35 4.18 47.78 -38.08
CA GLY A 35 2.70 47.78 -38.15
C GLY A 35 2.18 49.18 -38.53
N PRO A 36 1.05 49.71 -37.99
CA PRO A 36 0.02 49.15 -37.09
C PRO A 36 -1.45 49.46 -37.53
N ALA A 37 -2.42 49.33 -36.61
CA ALA A 37 -3.84 49.77 -36.69
C ALA A 37 -4.76 48.96 -37.66
N ASP A 38 -6.09 48.87 -37.47
CA ASP A 38 -6.99 49.60 -36.58
C ASP A 38 -8.18 48.73 -36.09
N ALA A 39 -9.04 49.36 -35.29
CA ALA A 39 -10.36 48.94 -34.78
C ALA A 39 -11.41 48.56 -35.89
N SER A 40 -12.68 48.20 -35.62
CA SER A 40 -13.54 48.24 -34.42
C SER A 40 -14.73 47.24 -34.56
N GLU A 41 -15.49 47.01 -33.46
CA GLU A 41 -16.97 46.81 -33.44
C GLU A 41 -17.61 45.66 -34.28
N SER A 42 -18.90 45.29 -34.15
CA SER A 42 -19.88 45.23 -33.05
C SER A 42 -21.08 44.37 -33.52
N GLY A 43 -22.05 44.06 -32.64
CA GLY A 43 -23.38 43.54 -33.03
C GLY A 43 -23.43 42.05 -33.42
N ALA A 44 -24.11 41.11 -32.74
CA ALA A 44 -25.42 41.06 -32.07
C ALA A 44 -26.62 40.75 -32.99
N THR A 45 -27.50 39.86 -32.49
CA THR A 45 -28.86 39.50 -32.96
C THR A 45 -29.00 38.67 -34.25
N GLY A 46 -29.97 37.73 -34.25
CA GLY A 46 -30.25 36.89 -35.41
C GLY A 46 -31.00 35.57 -35.15
N SER A 47 -32.03 35.55 -34.30
CA SER A 47 -32.99 34.42 -34.30
C SER A 47 -33.98 34.62 -35.45
N PHE A 48 -34.23 33.60 -36.28
CA PHE A 48 -35.58 33.23 -36.76
C PHE A 48 -35.58 31.91 -37.56
N ASN A 49 -36.19 30.88 -36.97
CA ASN A 49 -37.26 30.04 -37.55
C ASN A 49 -37.26 29.69 -39.07
N GLN A 50 -37.23 28.39 -39.43
CA GLN A 50 -38.34 27.70 -40.15
C GLN A 50 -38.03 26.23 -40.54
N ARG A 51 -39.10 25.40 -40.54
CA ARG A 51 -39.20 24.04 -41.09
C ARG A 51 -39.70 24.10 -42.56
N PRO A 52 -39.40 23.10 -43.41
CA PRO A 52 -40.38 22.04 -43.76
C PRO A 52 -39.73 20.63 -43.62
N GLU A 53 -40.41 19.51 -43.36
CA GLU A 53 -41.49 18.78 -44.09
C GLU A 53 -41.08 18.05 -45.38
N GLY A 54 -41.59 16.81 -45.49
CA GLY A 54 -41.39 15.84 -46.57
C GLY A 54 -40.23 14.85 -46.36
N GLU A 55 -40.33 13.55 -46.67
CA GLU A 55 -41.45 12.62 -46.85
C GLU A 55 -40.81 11.20 -47.00
N GLU A 56 -41.65 10.18 -47.02
CA GLU A 56 -41.34 8.74 -47.08
C GLU A 56 -40.29 8.28 -48.13
N THR A 57 -39.64 7.12 -47.91
CA THR A 57 -40.07 5.85 -48.58
C THR A 57 -39.14 4.64 -48.34
N ARG A 58 -39.78 3.44 -48.25
CA ARG A 58 -39.28 2.11 -48.71
C ARG A 58 -38.02 1.53 -48.01
N SER A 59 -37.77 0.22 -48.00
CA SER A 59 -38.57 -1.02 -48.18
C SER A 59 -37.65 -2.18 -47.74
N PHE A 60 -38.06 -3.03 -46.80
CA PHE A 60 -38.67 -4.36 -47.03
C PHE A 60 -37.68 -5.48 -47.45
N GLY A 61 -37.80 -6.64 -46.78
CA GLY A 61 -36.92 -7.81 -46.91
C GLY A 61 -36.04 -7.99 -45.66
N GLY A 62 -36.32 -8.88 -44.69
CA GLY A 62 -37.10 -10.13 -44.74
C GLY A 62 -36.18 -11.32 -45.09
N PHE A 63 -36.26 -12.52 -44.50
CA PHE A 63 -37.25 -13.17 -43.61
C PHE A 63 -36.47 -13.91 -42.47
N ARG A 64 -36.98 -14.10 -41.23
CA ARG A 64 -37.98 -15.11 -40.78
C ARG A 64 -37.59 -16.57 -41.11
N THR A 65 -37.78 -17.61 -40.28
CA THR A 65 -38.06 -17.79 -38.82
C THR A 65 -37.98 -19.30 -38.50
N GLU A 66 -37.81 -19.64 -37.22
CA GLU A 66 -38.35 -20.85 -36.54
C GLU A 66 -38.00 -22.29 -37.01
N ARG A 67 -37.42 -23.05 -36.07
CA ARG A 67 -37.93 -24.32 -35.46
C ARG A 67 -36.96 -24.65 -34.30
N ARG A 68 -37.32 -24.72 -33.01
CA ARG A 68 -38.25 -25.61 -32.25
C ARG A 68 -37.87 -27.10 -32.29
N PHE A 69 -37.97 -27.73 -31.11
CA PHE A 69 -37.58 -29.11 -30.72
C PHE A 69 -36.06 -29.32 -30.56
N SER A 70 -35.56 -30.05 -29.53
CA SER A 70 -36.20 -30.66 -28.34
C SER A 70 -35.16 -31.08 -27.29
N GLU A 71 -35.55 -31.17 -26.02
CA GLU A 71 -34.80 -31.89 -24.97
C GLU A 71 -34.72 -33.40 -25.26
N PRO A 72 -33.76 -34.10 -24.67
CA PRO A 72 -33.90 -35.49 -24.24
C PRO A 72 -33.87 -35.59 -22.70
N VAL A 73 -34.88 -36.26 -22.14
CA VAL A 73 -34.97 -36.72 -20.74
C VAL A 73 -35.05 -38.26 -20.75
N ASP A 74 -34.84 -38.89 -19.59
CA ASP A 74 -35.09 -40.31 -19.23
C ASP A 74 -33.98 -41.38 -19.51
N PRO A 75 -33.94 -42.52 -18.77
CA PRO A 75 -34.26 -42.68 -17.32
C PRO A 75 -33.45 -43.76 -16.52
N TRP A 76 -33.33 -43.56 -15.18
CA TRP A 76 -33.25 -44.58 -14.08
C TRP A 76 -32.07 -45.61 -14.05
N PRO A 77 -31.81 -46.38 -12.95
CA PRO A 77 -32.40 -46.40 -11.59
C PRO A 77 -31.47 -46.04 -10.41
N PRO A 78 -32.04 -45.75 -9.23
CA PRO A 78 -31.43 -45.99 -7.93
C PRO A 78 -31.79 -47.39 -7.36
N ALA A 79 -30.87 -47.98 -6.59
CA ALA A 79 -31.15 -49.06 -5.63
C ALA A 79 -30.40 -48.71 -4.33
N ALA A 80 -31.10 -48.33 -3.26
CA ALA A 80 -31.83 -49.18 -2.31
C ALA A 80 -30.91 -49.65 -1.17
N ALA A 81 -31.39 -49.51 0.07
CA ALA A 81 -30.58 -49.60 1.27
C ALA A 81 -30.52 -51.02 1.84
N GLU A 82 -29.34 -51.43 2.34
CA GLU A 82 -29.21 -52.52 3.31
C GLU A 82 -28.20 -52.16 4.42
N THR A 83 -28.74 -51.86 5.60
CA THR A 83 -28.19 -52.35 6.88
C THR A 83 -29.18 -53.45 7.30
N PRO A 84 -28.74 -54.61 7.87
CA PRO A 84 -28.11 -54.59 9.20
C PRO A 84 -27.11 -55.72 9.54
N SER A 85 -26.13 -55.42 10.39
CA SER A 85 -25.59 -56.33 11.43
C SER A 85 -24.61 -55.53 12.30
N ALA A 86 -24.90 -55.28 13.58
CA ALA A 86 -24.94 -56.23 14.71
C ALA A 86 -23.55 -56.52 15.31
N GLN A 87 -23.28 -55.83 16.42
CA GLN A 87 -22.57 -56.34 17.60
C GLN A 87 -21.19 -57.00 17.42
N GLN A 88 -20.15 -56.25 17.78
CA GLN A 88 -19.18 -56.78 18.74
C GLN A 88 -19.09 -55.86 19.95
N SER A 89 -19.46 -56.42 21.09
CA SER A 89 -19.38 -55.79 22.41
C SER A 89 -18.11 -56.26 23.11
N TRP A 90 -17.37 -55.31 23.69
CA TRP A 90 -16.54 -55.58 24.86
C TRP A 90 -16.80 -54.46 25.86
N ASN A 91 -17.19 -54.85 27.07
CA ASN A 91 -17.68 -53.95 28.11
C ASN A 91 -17.02 -54.28 29.44
N ALA A 92 -16.86 -53.24 30.27
CA ALA A 92 -16.47 -53.26 31.69
C ALA A 92 -15.07 -53.81 32.09
N GLY A 93 -14.28 -52.92 32.69
CA GLY A 93 -12.98 -53.22 33.33
C GLY A 93 -12.48 -52.02 34.15
N ALA A 94 -13.16 -51.74 35.27
CA ALA A 94 -13.03 -50.57 36.13
C ALA A 94 -11.62 -49.97 36.38
N SER A 95 -11.51 -48.63 36.43
CA SER A 95 -11.37 -47.87 37.70
C SER A 95 -10.79 -46.45 37.53
N THR A 96 -11.08 -45.61 38.54
CA THR A 96 -10.36 -44.36 38.90
C THR A 96 -10.61 -43.11 38.04
N THR A 97 -11.70 -42.41 38.38
CA THR A 97 -11.91 -40.98 38.12
C THR A 97 -10.80 -40.14 38.77
N TRP A 98 -10.18 -39.23 38.03
CA TRP A 98 -9.47 -38.07 38.61
C TRP A 98 -9.79 -36.82 37.79
N VAL A 99 -10.67 -35.97 38.32
CA VAL A 99 -10.93 -34.63 37.82
C VAL A 99 -10.09 -33.67 38.67
N PRO A 100 -9.21 -32.85 38.08
CA PRO A 100 -8.52 -31.81 38.83
C PRO A 100 -9.53 -30.76 39.31
N GLN A 101 -9.70 -30.62 40.62
CA GLN A 101 -10.46 -29.50 41.18
C GLN A 101 -9.66 -28.19 41.03
N PRO A 102 -10.31 -27.06 40.75
CA PRO A 102 -9.67 -25.75 40.88
C PRO A 102 -9.42 -25.44 42.36
N MET A 103 -8.21 -25.04 42.72
CA MET A 103 -7.90 -24.53 44.06
C MET A 103 -8.59 -23.17 44.27
N GLU A 104 -9.45 -23.08 45.29
CA GLU A 104 -9.94 -21.81 45.79
C GLU A 104 -8.82 -21.03 46.47
N ASN A 105 -8.65 -19.78 46.06
CA ASN A 105 -7.62 -18.88 46.58
C ASN A 105 -8.17 -18.12 47.79
N PRO A 106 -7.62 -18.26 49.01
CA PRO A 106 -8.20 -17.64 50.20
C PRO A 106 -8.07 -16.10 50.17
N ALA A 107 -9.20 -15.41 50.33
CA ALA A 107 -9.25 -13.95 50.35
C ALA A 107 -8.49 -13.36 51.56
N PRO A 108 -7.85 -12.18 51.42
CA PRO A 108 -7.14 -11.54 52.53
C PRO A 108 -8.12 -11.06 53.62
N VAL A 109 -7.78 -11.36 54.87
CA VAL A 109 -8.58 -11.02 56.05
C VAL A 109 -8.51 -9.51 56.32
N TYR A 110 -9.61 -8.81 56.10
CA TYR A 110 -9.78 -7.43 56.56
C TYR A 110 -10.03 -7.41 58.08
N PHE A 111 -9.09 -6.84 58.84
CA PHE A 111 -9.29 -6.56 60.26
C PHE A 111 -10.21 -5.33 60.42
N GLY A 112 -11.39 -5.53 61.00
CA GLY A 112 -12.32 -4.45 61.31
C GLY A 112 -11.94 -3.71 62.60
N GLY A 113 -11.68 -2.41 62.49
CA GLY A 113 -11.56 -1.49 63.62
C GLY A 113 -12.60 -0.37 63.47
N SER A 114 -13.44 -0.16 64.49
CA SER A 114 -14.56 0.79 64.44
C SER A 114 -14.12 2.26 64.52
N ALA A 115 -14.99 3.16 64.06
CA ALA A 115 -14.71 4.58 63.89
C ALA A 115 -14.44 5.34 65.21
N GLY A 116 -13.52 6.29 65.15
CA GLY A 116 -13.34 7.35 66.14
C GLY A 116 -13.21 8.69 65.44
N ALA A 117 -14.17 9.60 65.67
CA ALA A 117 -14.11 10.95 65.15
C ALA A 117 -13.05 11.77 65.91
N GLY A 118 -12.13 12.41 65.18
CA GLY A 118 -11.06 13.21 65.75
C GLY A 118 -10.59 14.29 64.79
N SER A 119 -11.15 15.50 64.92
CA SER A 119 -10.72 16.68 64.17
C SER A 119 -9.34 17.16 64.66
N GLY A 120 -8.28 16.83 63.93
CA GLY A 120 -6.93 17.36 64.16
C GLY A 120 -6.34 17.89 62.86
N GLN A 121 -6.13 19.21 62.78
CA GLN A 121 -5.42 19.81 61.66
C GLN A 121 -3.96 19.35 61.67
N ALA A 122 -3.53 18.65 60.62
CA ALA A 122 -2.11 18.39 60.41
C ALA A 122 -1.40 19.72 60.08
N PRO A 123 -0.24 20.02 60.70
CA PRO A 123 0.48 21.26 60.42
C PRO A 123 0.99 21.28 58.97
N TYR A 124 0.88 22.44 58.31
CA TYR A 124 1.46 22.67 56.99
C TYR A 124 2.97 22.39 57.02
N ARG A 125 3.38 21.27 56.43
CA ARG A 125 4.80 20.95 56.22
C ARG A 125 5.26 21.72 54.98
N ALA A 126 6.28 22.56 55.14
CA ALA A 126 6.87 23.27 54.01
C ALA A 126 7.35 22.26 52.96
N SER A 127 7.05 22.52 51.69
CA SER A 127 7.49 21.69 50.57
C SER A 127 8.97 21.93 50.32
N GLU A 128 9.81 21.03 50.82
CA GLU A 128 11.21 20.96 50.42
C GLU A 128 11.32 20.61 48.92
N PRO A 129 12.26 21.22 48.18
CA PRO A 129 12.43 20.92 46.77
C PRO A 129 12.89 19.47 46.59
N ILE A 130 12.14 18.70 45.78
CA ILE A 130 12.49 17.34 45.41
C ILE A 130 13.82 17.38 44.65
N ALA A 131 14.89 16.90 45.28
CA ALA A 131 16.16 16.69 44.61
C ALA A 131 15.98 15.63 43.50
N PRO A 132 16.59 15.81 42.32
CA PRO A 132 16.41 14.91 41.19
C PRO A 132 17.22 13.62 41.39
N PHE A 133 16.76 12.77 42.29
CA PHE A 133 17.21 11.39 42.36
C PHE A 133 16.54 10.64 41.20
N SER A 134 17.33 10.44 40.14
CA SER A 134 16.96 9.64 38.98
C SER A 134 16.47 8.27 39.43
N ASP A 135 15.25 7.91 39.01
CA ASP A 135 14.66 6.64 39.38
C ASP A 135 15.53 5.48 38.84
N LEU A 136 15.99 4.62 39.75
CA LEU A 136 16.90 3.52 39.45
C LEU A 136 16.12 2.35 38.86
N SER A 137 15.55 2.58 37.68
CA SER A 137 14.98 1.54 36.83
C SER A 137 15.98 0.39 36.71
N THR A 138 15.51 -0.85 36.89
CA THR A 138 16.37 -2.06 36.95
C THR A 138 17.17 -2.28 35.66
N THR A 139 16.72 -1.70 34.54
CA THR A 139 17.41 -1.66 33.25
C THR A 139 18.64 -0.75 33.23
N SER A 140 18.69 0.30 34.06
CA SER A 140 19.84 1.21 34.20
C SER A 140 20.98 0.61 35.04
N LEU A 141 20.66 -0.26 35.99
CA LEU A 141 21.62 -0.98 36.83
C LEU A 141 22.21 -2.21 36.13
N LEU A 142 21.56 -2.72 35.10
CA LEU A 142 22.06 -3.82 34.28
C LEU A 142 22.99 -3.29 33.18
N ARG A 143 24.26 -3.70 33.23
CA ARG A 143 25.23 -3.48 32.15
C ARG A 143 24.65 -4.03 30.84
N GLN A 144 24.28 -3.14 29.91
CA GLN A 144 23.78 -3.54 28.60
C GLN A 144 24.81 -4.41 27.86
N VAL A 145 24.57 -5.71 27.84
CA VAL A 145 25.38 -6.66 27.08
C VAL A 145 24.96 -6.52 25.61
N LYS A 146 25.90 -6.11 24.76
CA LYS A 146 25.65 -6.01 23.31
C LYS A 146 25.16 -7.37 22.79
N PRO A 147 24.03 -7.46 22.06
CA PRO A 147 23.57 -8.72 21.52
C PRO A 147 24.63 -9.32 20.58
N PRO A 148 24.80 -10.67 20.57
CA PRO A 148 25.80 -11.32 19.73
C PRO A 148 25.48 -11.15 18.24
N PRO A 149 26.48 -11.02 17.36
CA PRO A 149 26.25 -10.81 15.93
C PRO A 149 25.56 -12.00 15.27
N THR A 150 24.40 -11.73 14.64
CA THR A 150 23.53 -12.73 14.02
C THR A 150 24.04 -13.23 12.65
N SER A 151 24.88 -12.47 11.95
CA SER A 151 25.28 -12.76 10.56
C SER A 151 26.69 -12.26 10.18
N GLY A 152 27.17 -12.74 9.02
CA GLY A 152 28.40 -12.29 8.36
C GLY A 152 29.70 -12.63 9.09
N TRP A 153 30.80 -11.97 8.69
CA TRP A 153 32.12 -12.20 9.28
C TRP A 153 32.19 -11.90 10.78
N ARG A 154 31.34 -11.01 11.30
CA ARG A 154 31.25 -10.71 12.75
C ARG A 154 30.73 -11.91 13.53
N ARG A 155 29.72 -12.63 13.02
CA ARG A 155 29.28 -13.90 13.58
C ARG A 155 30.37 -14.96 13.51
N LEU A 156 31.08 -15.05 12.39
CA LEU A 156 32.19 -15.99 12.23
C LEU A 156 33.30 -15.71 13.27
N LEU A 157 33.68 -14.44 13.48
CA LEU A 157 34.68 -14.04 14.47
C LEU A 157 34.21 -14.29 15.91
N TYR A 158 32.94 -14.04 16.21
CA TYR A 158 32.34 -14.35 17.51
C TYR A 158 32.36 -15.87 17.79
N VAL A 159 32.02 -16.70 16.81
CA VAL A 159 32.06 -18.17 16.94
C VAL A 159 33.50 -18.69 17.04
N LEU A 160 34.40 -18.26 16.15
CA LEU A 160 35.81 -18.71 16.13
C LEU A 160 36.62 -18.24 17.34
N SER A 161 36.25 -17.11 17.96
CA SER A 161 36.85 -16.66 19.22
C SER A 161 36.27 -17.37 20.46
N GLY A 162 35.47 -18.42 20.29
CA GLY A 162 34.84 -19.13 21.43
C GLY A 162 33.87 -18.24 22.21
N GLN A 163 33.15 -17.36 21.50
CA GLN A 163 32.24 -16.34 22.06
C GLN A 163 32.93 -15.22 22.88
N LEU A 164 34.27 -15.15 22.89
CA LEU A 164 35.01 -14.15 23.66
C LEU A 164 35.00 -12.75 23.00
N ILE A 165 35.00 -12.66 21.66
CA ILE A 165 35.07 -11.38 20.94
C ILE A 165 33.70 -11.02 20.36
N ASN A 166 32.88 -10.34 21.16
CA ASN A 166 31.61 -9.80 20.72
C ASN A 166 31.76 -8.36 20.19
N VAL A 167 31.88 -8.22 18.87
CA VAL A 167 31.92 -6.93 18.16
C VAL A 167 30.55 -6.22 18.20
N GLY A 168 29.48 -6.94 18.53
CA GLY A 168 28.09 -6.52 18.37
C GLY A 168 27.60 -6.66 16.93
N GLU A 169 26.31 -6.41 16.75
CA GLU A 169 25.69 -6.38 15.43
C GLU A 169 26.13 -5.16 14.59
N SER A 170 25.91 -5.20 13.28
CA SER A 170 26.32 -4.06 12.43
C SER A 170 25.37 -2.88 12.63
N PRO A 171 25.81 -1.60 12.54
CA PRO A 171 24.92 -0.45 12.67
C PRO A 171 23.73 -0.46 11.69
N ARG A 172 23.91 -1.06 10.50
CA ARG A 172 22.84 -1.29 9.51
C ARG A 172 21.82 -2.31 10.01
N THR A 173 22.27 -3.36 10.67
CA THR A 173 21.39 -4.41 11.24
C THR A 173 20.63 -3.87 12.44
N ILE A 174 21.28 -3.09 13.31
CA ILE A 174 20.63 -2.39 14.43
C ILE A 174 19.53 -1.48 13.88
N ARG A 175 19.84 -0.59 12.92
CA ARG A 175 18.84 0.27 12.27
C ARG A 175 17.69 -0.52 11.62
N PHE A 176 17.97 -1.66 11.00
CA PHE A 176 16.93 -2.52 10.41
C PHE A 176 16.03 -3.12 11.49
N ASN A 177 16.61 -3.60 12.60
CA ASN A 177 15.87 -4.13 13.74
C ASN A 177 15.02 -3.05 14.42
N ASP A 178 15.54 -1.83 14.56
CA ASP A 178 14.80 -0.68 15.09
C ASP A 178 13.59 -0.34 14.20
N LEU A 179 13.76 -0.35 12.87
CA LEU A 179 12.65 -0.16 11.91
C LEU A 179 11.63 -1.32 12.00
N VAL A 180 12.08 -2.56 12.17
CA VAL A 180 11.18 -3.71 12.39
C VAL A 180 10.37 -3.55 13.67
N VAL A 181 10.96 -3.04 14.76
CA VAL A 181 10.25 -2.73 16.01
C VAL A 181 9.20 -1.63 15.78
N GLN A 182 9.54 -0.58 15.02
CA GLN A 182 8.58 0.48 14.65
C GLN A 182 7.43 -0.06 13.79
N VAL A 183 7.73 -0.87 12.77
CA VAL A 183 6.72 -1.55 11.93
C VAL A 183 5.81 -2.47 12.76
N ASN A 184 6.32 -3.04 13.85
CA ASN A 184 5.58 -3.90 14.79
C ASN A 184 4.90 -3.17 15.95
N ARG A 185 4.81 -1.83 15.92
CA ARG A 185 4.08 -1.05 16.93
C ARG A 185 2.63 -1.58 17.07
N PRO A 186 2.11 -1.83 18.28
CA PRO A 186 0.75 -2.33 18.47
C PRO A 186 -0.31 -1.45 17.79
N LEU A 187 -1.32 -2.09 17.21
CA LEU A 187 -2.47 -1.44 16.58
C LEU A 187 -3.71 -1.64 17.45
N GLN A 188 -4.44 -0.56 17.71
CA GLN A 188 -5.76 -0.61 18.36
C GLN A 188 -6.84 -0.61 17.28
N GLY A 189 -7.32 -1.79 16.90
CA GLY A 189 -8.30 -1.97 15.82
C GLY A 189 -7.66 -2.03 14.43
N CYS A 190 -8.36 -1.46 13.44
CA CYS A 190 -7.93 -1.40 12.05
C CYS A 190 -7.41 0.01 11.70
N HIS A 191 -6.24 0.09 11.06
CA HIS A 191 -5.68 1.35 10.52
C HIS A 191 -5.73 1.35 8.99
N ARG A 192 -6.26 2.43 8.42
CA ARG A 192 -6.66 2.56 7.00
C ARG A 192 -5.68 3.46 6.26
N ILE A 193 -5.06 2.95 5.20
CA ILE A 193 -4.03 3.64 4.43
C ILE A 193 -4.56 3.89 3.01
N ALA A 194 -4.83 5.14 2.65
CA ALA A 194 -5.21 5.51 1.28
C ALA A 194 -3.95 5.81 0.45
N VAL A 195 -3.80 5.16 -0.71
CA VAL A 195 -2.68 5.38 -1.63
C VAL A 195 -3.18 6.05 -2.91
N LEU A 196 -2.70 7.26 -3.17
CA LEU A 196 -3.20 8.18 -4.19
C LEU A 196 -2.15 8.51 -5.26
N SER A 197 -2.61 8.75 -6.49
CA SER A 197 -1.83 9.43 -7.52
C SER A 197 -2.73 9.97 -8.64
N LEU A 198 -2.57 11.24 -9.01
CA LEU A 198 -3.30 11.86 -10.13
C LEU A 198 -2.81 11.42 -11.53
N LYS A 199 -1.73 10.64 -11.62
CA LYS A 199 -1.14 10.18 -12.90
C LYS A 199 -0.92 8.67 -12.93
N GLY A 200 -1.44 8.02 -13.97
CA GLY A 200 -1.16 6.61 -14.24
C GLY A 200 0.33 6.34 -14.45
N GLY A 201 0.80 5.16 -14.06
CA GLY A 201 2.19 4.73 -14.28
C GLY A 201 3.24 5.32 -13.33
N VAL A 202 2.87 6.04 -12.26
CA VAL A 202 3.83 6.41 -11.18
C VAL A 202 4.17 5.24 -10.23
N GLY A 203 3.51 4.09 -10.42
CA GLY A 203 3.70 2.89 -9.61
C GLY A 203 2.89 2.87 -8.30
N LYS A 204 1.79 3.64 -8.21
CA LYS A 204 0.85 3.65 -7.07
C LYS A 204 0.48 2.22 -6.60
N THR A 205 -0.10 1.40 -7.49
CA THR A 205 -0.47 -0.01 -7.23
C THR A 205 0.72 -0.85 -6.78
N THR A 206 1.91 -0.61 -7.36
CA THR A 206 3.15 -1.27 -6.96
C THR A 206 3.57 -0.88 -5.54
N ILE A 207 3.46 0.40 -5.16
CA ILE A 207 3.70 0.87 -3.79
C ILE A 207 2.67 0.28 -2.84
N THR A 208 1.38 0.26 -3.18
CA THR A 208 0.32 -0.34 -2.35
C THR A 208 0.61 -1.81 -2.04
N ALA A 209 0.91 -2.62 -3.07
CA ALA A 209 1.19 -4.03 -2.88
C ALA A 209 2.55 -4.30 -2.21
N THR A 210 3.62 -3.56 -2.54
CA THR A 210 4.92 -3.73 -1.87
C THR A 210 4.90 -3.30 -0.40
N LEU A 211 4.19 -2.22 -0.07
CA LEU A 211 4.01 -1.75 1.31
C LEU A 211 3.16 -2.73 2.12
N GLY A 212 2.03 -3.18 1.56
CA GLY A 212 1.17 -4.19 2.19
C GLY A 212 1.91 -5.51 2.43
N ALA A 213 2.68 -5.98 1.44
CA ALA A 213 3.53 -7.16 1.57
C ALA A 213 4.61 -6.98 2.64
N THR A 214 5.24 -5.81 2.71
CA THR A 214 6.24 -5.49 3.73
C THR A 214 5.62 -5.56 5.12
N PHE A 215 4.48 -4.92 5.34
CA PHE A 215 3.73 -5.02 6.61
C PHE A 215 3.35 -6.46 6.97
N ALA A 216 2.74 -7.20 6.04
CA ALA A 216 2.32 -8.58 6.26
C ALA A 216 3.49 -9.49 6.64
N SER A 217 4.65 -9.31 5.99
CA SER A 217 5.84 -10.11 6.22
C SER A 217 6.53 -9.85 7.57
N ILE A 218 6.33 -8.66 8.17
CA ILE A 218 7.01 -8.24 9.41
C ILE A 218 6.09 -8.35 10.63
N ARG A 219 4.81 -8.00 10.49
CA ARG A 219 3.85 -7.93 11.61
C ARG A 219 3.27 -9.27 12.02
N GLY A 220 3.06 -10.20 11.09
CA GLY A 220 2.29 -11.43 11.34
C GLY A 220 0.77 -11.20 11.49
N ASP A 221 0.34 -9.97 11.77
CA ASP A 221 -1.05 -9.49 11.66
C ASP A 221 -1.61 -9.69 10.25
N ARG A 222 -2.95 -9.67 10.13
CA ARG A 222 -3.63 -9.73 8.85
C ARG A 222 -3.68 -8.35 8.19
N VAL A 223 -3.16 -8.29 6.96
CA VAL A 223 -3.07 -7.09 6.13
C VAL A 223 -3.78 -7.37 4.81
N VAL A 224 -4.72 -6.50 4.43
CA VAL A 224 -5.40 -6.58 3.14
C VAL A 224 -5.15 -5.31 2.32
N ALA A 225 -5.02 -5.47 1.01
CA ALA A 225 -5.07 -4.37 0.07
C ALA A 225 -6.33 -4.48 -0.82
N VAL A 226 -7.05 -3.38 -1.00
CA VAL A 226 -8.29 -3.29 -1.78
C VAL A 226 -8.01 -2.46 -3.02
N ASP A 227 -8.36 -2.97 -4.19
CA ASP A 227 -8.33 -2.19 -5.42
C ASP A 227 -9.60 -1.33 -5.51
N ALA A 228 -9.44 -0.01 -5.45
CA ALA A 228 -10.52 0.97 -5.55
C ALA A 228 -10.38 1.79 -6.85
N ASN A 229 -9.93 1.14 -7.93
CA ASN A 229 -9.84 1.75 -9.25
C ASN A 229 -11.04 1.38 -10.14
N PRO A 230 -11.92 2.34 -10.49
CA PRO A 230 -13.09 2.09 -11.35
C PRO A 230 -12.70 1.73 -12.80
N ASP A 231 -11.57 2.27 -13.30
CA ASP A 231 -11.25 2.25 -14.74
C ASP A 231 -10.56 0.96 -15.22
N ARG A 232 -10.03 0.17 -14.27
CA ARG A 232 -9.51 -1.23 -14.32
C ARG A 232 -8.47 -1.43 -13.23
N GLY A 233 -8.82 -2.20 -12.21
CA GLY A 233 -7.87 -2.66 -11.19
C GLY A 233 -6.70 -3.47 -11.78
N THR A 234 -5.53 -3.37 -11.14
CA THR A 234 -4.34 -4.19 -11.46
C THR A 234 -3.62 -4.70 -10.21
N LEU A 235 -4.16 -4.44 -9.01
CA LEU A 235 -3.59 -4.87 -7.74
C LEU A 235 -3.65 -6.40 -7.60
N ASN A 236 -4.70 -7.03 -8.10
CA ASN A 236 -4.87 -8.49 -8.11
C ASN A 236 -3.78 -9.22 -8.92
N GLN A 237 -3.13 -8.55 -9.88
CA GLN A 237 -2.01 -9.10 -10.67
C GLN A 237 -0.67 -9.10 -9.91
N LYS A 238 -0.65 -8.59 -8.67
CA LYS A 238 0.55 -8.51 -7.82
C LYS A 238 0.71 -9.66 -6.84
N VAL A 239 -0.28 -10.55 -6.77
CA VAL A 239 -0.30 -11.77 -5.96
C VAL A 239 -0.79 -12.95 -6.81
N PRO A 240 -0.47 -14.21 -6.45
CA PRO A 240 -1.04 -15.38 -7.10
C PRO A 240 -2.56 -15.39 -7.01
N MET A 241 -3.23 -15.85 -8.07
CA MET A 241 -4.69 -15.95 -8.12
C MET A 241 -5.17 -17.29 -7.54
N GLU A 242 -5.84 -17.22 -6.40
CA GLU A 242 -6.52 -18.32 -5.70
C GLU A 242 -8.04 -18.30 -5.96
N THR A 243 -8.62 -17.12 -6.18
CA THR A 243 -10.06 -16.89 -6.40
C THR A 243 -10.30 -15.77 -7.41
N SER A 244 -11.32 -15.94 -8.25
CA SER A 244 -11.84 -14.90 -9.15
C SER A 244 -12.88 -13.99 -8.50
N ALA A 245 -13.16 -14.17 -7.20
CA ALA A 245 -14.07 -13.33 -6.45
C ALA A 245 -13.57 -11.87 -6.38
N THR A 246 -14.52 -10.94 -6.32
CA THR A 246 -14.29 -9.50 -6.32
C THR A 246 -15.03 -8.84 -5.18
N VAL A 247 -14.77 -7.55 -4.95
CA VAL A 247 -15.47 -6.74 -3.95
C VAL A 247 -17.00 -6.81 -4.05
N ARG A 248 -17.60 -6.93 -5.24
CA ARG A 248 -19.06 -7.11 -5.38
C ARG A 248 -19.56 -8.45 -4.84
N HIS A 249 -18.78 -9.52 -4.98
CA HIS A 249 -19.12 -10.81 -4.40
C HIS A 249 -19.08 -10.73 -2.86
N LEU A 250 -18.05 -10.07 -2.31
CA LEU A 250 -17.96 -9.81 -0.87
C LEU A 250 -19.17 -9.01 -0.35
N LEU A 251 -19.55 -7.95 -1.05
CA LEU A 251 -20.68 -7.09 -0.68
C LEU A 251 -22.04 -7.79 -0.76
N ARG A 252 -22.25 -8.61 -1.80
CA ARG A 252 -23.47 -9.42 -1.96
C ARG A 252 -23.69 -10.38 -0.78
N ASP A 253 -22.62 -10.94 -0.25
CA ASP A 253 -22.66 -11.97 0.79
C ASP A 253 -22.38 -11.40 2.20
N ALA A 254 -22.25 -10.06 2.35
CA ALA A 254 -21.68 -9.39 3.52
C ALA A 254 -22.36 -9.71 4.87
N ASP A 255 -23.67 -9.95 4.89
CA ASP A 255 -24.44 -10.34 6.08
C ASP A 255 -24.02 -11.73 6.60
N GLY A 256 -23.57 -12.62 5.71
CA GLY A 256 -23.08 -13.96 6.03
C GLY A 256 -21.64 -14.00 6.57
N ILE A 257 -20.88 -12.90 6.45
CA ILE A 257 -19.44 -12.87 6.76
C ILE A 257 -19.21 -12.62 8.25
N GLN A 258 -19.12 -13.71 9.01
CA GLN A 258 -19.03 -13.70 10.48
C GLN A 258 -17.63 -14.10 10.99
N ARG A 259 -16.83 -14.77 10.16
CA ARG A 259 -15.49 -15.26 10.49
C ARG A 259 -14.47 -14.86 9.42
N TYR A 260 -13.19 -14.85 9.80
CA TYR A 260 -12.09 -14.61 8.86
C TYR A 260 -12.04 -15.63 7.70
N SER A 261 -12.42 -16.89 7.93
CA SER A 261 -12.57 -17.91 6.88
C SER A 261 -13.51 -17.49 5.75
N ASP A 262 -14.54 -16.72 6.10
CA ASP A 262 -15.63 -16.39 5.20
C ASP A 262 -15.11 -15.30 4.24
N VAL A 263 -14.54 -14.21 4.78
CA VAL A 263 -13.91 -13.15 3.98
C VAL A 263 -12.69 -13.65 3.17
N ARG A 264 -11.92 -14.62 3.68
CA ARG A 264 -10.75 -15.19 2.98
C ARG A 264 -11.12 -15.84 1.63
N SER A 265 -12.36 -16.28 1.47
CA SER A 265 -12.88 -16.85 0.21
C SER A 265 -12.97 -15.82 -0.94
N TYR A 266 -12.90 -14.53 -0.61
CA TYR A 266 -13.00 -13.41 -1.55
C TYR A 266 -11.66 -12.71 -1.81
N THR A 267 -10.56 -13.18 -1.21
CA THR A 267 -9.22 -12.57 -1.31
C THR A 267 -8.20 -13.52 -1.91
N ASN A 268 -7.17 -12.94 -2.53
CA ASN A 268 -6.01 -13.64 -3.09
C ASN A 268 -4.77 -13.33 -2.24
N GLN A 269 -3.96 -14.32 -1.86
CA GLN A 269 -2.83 -14.13 -0.93
C GLN A 269 -1.46 -14.37 -1.56
N GLY A 270 -0.55 -13.41 -1.35
CA GLY A 270 0.86 -13.54 -1.75
C GLY A 270 1.72 -14.32 -0.74
N PRO A 271 2.94 -14.76 -1.13
CA PRO A 271 3.88 -15.43 -0.22
C PRO A 271 4.25 -14.61 1.03
N SER A 272 4.13 -13.28 0.95
CA SER A 272 4.30 -12.33 2.07
C SER A 272 3.14 -12.34 3.09
N ARG A 273 2.08 -13.11 2.83
CA ARG A 273 0.77 -13.11 3.52
C ARG A 273 -0.11 -11.87 3.28
N LEU A 274 0.31 -10.92 2.44
CA LEU A 274 -0.59 -9.86 1.98
C LEU A 274 -1.79 -10.50 1.25
N GLU A 275 -2.99 -10.15 1.68
CA GLU A 275 -4.22 -10.48 0.98
C GLU A 275 -4.66 -9.32 0.08
N VAL A 276 -5.25 -9.64 -1.06
CA VAL A 276 -5.74 -8.66 -2.03
C VAL A 276 -7.21 -8.96 -2.34
N LEU A 277 -8.06 -7.95 -2.13
CA LEU A 277 -9.44 -7.93 -2.60
C LEU A 277 -9.47 -7.23 -3.96
N ALA A 278 -9.85 -7.97 -5.00
CA ALA A 278 -9.93 -7.43 -6.35
C ALA A 278 -11.13 -6.47 -6.50
N SER A 279 -10.93 -5.37 -7.24
CA SER A 279 -12.04 -4.57 -7.74
C SER A 279 -12.92 -5.43 -8.65
N ASP A 280 -14.16 -5.01 -8.86
CA ASP A 280 -14.86 -5.44 -10.06
C ASP A 280 -14.20 -4.78 -11.29
N SER A 281 -14.25 -5.44 -12.43
CA SER A 281 -13.62 -4.99 -13.67
C SER A 281 -14.51 -5.17 -14.90
N ASP A 282 -15.79 -5.51 -14.71
CA ASP A 282 -16.76 -5.61 -15.80
C ASP A 282 -17.12 -4.22 -16.36
N PRO A 283 -16.73 -3.88 -17.62
CA PRO A 283 -17.02 -2.59 -18.22
C PRO A 283 -18.51 -2.36 -18.53
N ALA A 284 -19.36 -3.39 -18.42
CA ALA A 284 -20.80 -3.27 -18.62
C ALA A 284 -21.54 -2.69 -17.41
N VAL A 285 -20.89 -2.56 -16.25
CA VAL A 285 -21.51 -2.06 -15.02
C VAL A 285 -21.48 -0.53 -15.00
N SER A 286 -22.68 0.08 -15.04
CA SER A 286 -22.85 1.54 -15.25
C SER A 286 -22.40 2.43 -14.08
N GLU A 287 -22.21 1.89 -12.89
CA GLU A 287 -21.58 2.57 -11.77
C GLU A 287 -20.44 1.71 -11.25
N ALA A 288 -19.22 2.08 -11.64
CA ALA A 288 -18.02 1.49 -11.06
C ALA A 288 -17.95 1.89 -9.58
N PHE A 289 -17.68 0.92 -8.71
CA PHE A 289 -17.43 1.01 -7.26
C PHE A 289 -17.73 2.38 -6.57
N SER A 290 -18.89 2.46 -5.89
CA SER A 290 -19.38 3.70 -5.27
C SER A 290 -18.78 4.03 -3.88
N ALA A 291 -19.18 5.17 -3.31
CA ALA A 291 -18.85 5.56 -1.94
C ALA A 291 -19.44 4.58 -0.90
N GLU A 292 -20.66 4.12 -1.15
CA GLU A 292 -21.42 3.17 -0.35
C GLU A 292 -20.83 1.76 -0.45
N ASP A 293 -20.43 1.33 -1.65
CA ASP A 293 -19.70 0.08 -1.88
C ASP A 293 -18.39 0.07 -1.07
N TYR A 294 -17.61 1.14 -1.14
CA TYR A 294 -16.37 1.26 -0.34
C TYR A 294 -16.64 1.26 1.16
N ALA A 295 -17.60 2.06 1.63
CA ALA A 295 -17.91 2.16 3.06
C ALA A 295 -18.43 0.84 3.65
N SER A 296 -19.16 0.05 2.85
CA SER A 296 -19.66 -1.29 3.23
C SER A 296 -18.54 -2.33 3.18
N THR A 297 -17.68 -2.27 2.16
CA THR A 297 -16.49 -3.12 2.05
C THR A 297 -15.59 -2.94 3.26
N LEU A 298 -15.32 -1.69 3.65
CA LEU A 298 -14.44 -1.38 4.77
C LEU A 298 -15.04 -1.87 6.10
N GLN A 299 -16.35 -1.74 6.31
CA GLN A 299 -17.04 -2.30 7.49
C GLN A 299 -16.90 -3.82 7.61
N VAL A 300 -16.80 -4.56 6.50
CA VAL A 300 -16.51 -6.01 6.54
C VAL A 300 -15.04 -6.25 6.88
N LEU A 301 -14.12 -5.56 6.21
CA LEU A 301 -12.68 -5.79 6.37
C LEU A 301 -12.14 -5.39 7.75
N GLU A 302 -12.60 -4.26 8.32
CA GLU A 302 -12.17 -3.75 9.63
C GLU A 302 -12.42 -4.76 10.78
N ARG A 303 -13.36 -5.70 10.62
CA ARG A 303 -13.63 -6.76 11.61
C ARG A 303 -12.56 -7.85 11.65
N PHE A 304 -11.79 -8.01 10.57
CA PHE A 304 -10.87 -9.14 10.40
C PHE A 304 -9.41 -8.74 10.15
N TYR A 305 -9.15 -7.57 9.57
CA TYR A 305 -7.81 -7.08 9.25
C TYR A 305 -7.38 -5.94 10.17
N SER A 306 -6.10 -5.94 10.56
CA SER A 306 -5.50 -4.85 11.37
C SER A 306 -5.04 -3.68 10.50
N LEU A 307 -4.76 -3.95 9.22
CA LEU A 307 -4.37 -2.95 8.23
C LEU A 307 -5.16 -3.15 6.94
N VAL A 308 -5.77 -2.07 6.45
CA VAL A 308 -6.39 -2.01 5.12
C VAL A 308 -5.65 -0.95 4.29
N LEU A 309 -5.11 -1.35 3.15
CA LEU A 309 -4.52 -0.44 2.17
C LEU A 309 -5.47 -0.28 0.98
N THR A 310 -5.85 0.95 0.65
CA THR A 310 -6.75 1.24 -0.48
C THR A 310 -5.94 1.76 -1.67
N ASP A 311 -5.86 0.97 -2.74
CA ASP A 311 -5.26 1.37 -4.00
C ASP A 311 -6.25 2.21 -4.82
N CYS A 312 -6.26 3.52 -4.61
CA CYS A 312 -7.28 4.40 -5.17
C CYS A 312 -7.14 4.56 -6.69
N GLY A 313 -8.22 4.76 -7.44
CA GLY A 313 -8.12 5.10 -8.86
C GLY A 313 -7.33 6.39 -9.16
N THR A 314 -7.06 6.66 -10.44
CA THR A 314 -6.36 7.89 -10.87
C THR A 314 -7.24 9.15 -10.84
N GLY A 315 -8.55 9.00 -10.72
CA GLY A 315 -9.50 10.12 -10.64
C GLY A 315 -9.84 10.52 -9.20
N LEU A 316 -9.47 11.74 -8.80
CA LEU A 316 -9.88 12.33 -7.51
C LEU A 316 -11.38 12.65 -7.44
N MET A 317 -12.03 12.81 -8.59
CA MET A 317 -13.45 13.20 -8.72
C MET A 317 -14.43 12.01 -8.66
N HIS A 318 -13.95 10.80 -8.41
CA HIS A 318 -14.81 9.61 -8.35
C HIS A 318 -15.54 9.54 -7.00
N SER A 319 -16.81 9.08 -6.98
CA SER A 319 -17.65 9.06 -5.76
C SER A 319 -16.96 8.37 -4.58
N ALA A 320 -16.41 7.16 -4.82
CA ALA A 320 -15.62 6.41 -3.84
C ALA A 320 -14.48 7.21 -3.18
N MET A 321 -13.84 8.15 -3.89
CA MET A 321 -12.71 8.91 -3.35
C MET A 321 -13.11 9.71 -2.09
N SER A 322 -14.32 10.27 -2.08
CA SER A 322 -14.84 11.00 -0.92
C SER A 322 -14.92 10.11 0.34
N ALA A 323 -15.41 8.88 0.20
CA ALA A 323 -15.49 7.90 1.29
C ALA A 323 -14.12 7.35 1.69
N VAL A 324 -13.17 7.24 0.74
CA VAL A 324 -11.78 6.87 1.03
C VAL A 324 -11.09 7.96 1.86
N LEU A 325 -11.13 9.21 1.41
CA LEU A 325 -10.51 10.34 2.11
C LEU A 325 -11.12 10.58 3.50
N ALA A 326 -12.45 10.47 3.62
CA ALA A 326 -13.16 10.62 4.89
C ALA A 326 -12.88 9.49 5.91
N LYS A 327 -12.31 8.36 5.48
CA LYS A 327 -12.01 7.18 6.31
C LYS A 327 -10.52 6.87 6.44
N ALA A 328 -9.63 7.62 5.80
CA ALA A 328 -8.20 7.31 5.80
C ALA A 328 -7.50 7.80 7.08
N ASP A 329 -6.92 6.88 7.85
CA ASP A 329 -6.08 7.20 9.02
C ASP A 329 -4.66 7.65 8.59
N THR A 330 -4.23 7.31 7.37
CA THR A 330 -3.01 7.82 6.76
C THR A 330 -3.15 7.88 5.23
N MET A 331 -2.68 8.98 4.65
CA MET A 331 -2.67 9.19 3.21
C MET A 331 -1.23 9.11 2.68
N ILE A 332 -1.04 8.38 1.58
CA ILE A 332 0.21 8.28 0.84
C ILE A 332 -0.01 8.85 -0.56
N VAL A 333 0.77 9.86 -0.95
CA VAL A 333 0.74 10.42 -2.30
C VAL A 333 1.96 9.94 -3.08
N VAL A 334 1.73 9.15 -4.13
CA VAL A 334 2.79 8.54 -4.94
C VAL A 334 3.10 9.45 -6.14
N SER A 335 4.38 9.78 -6.28
CA SER A 335 4.94 10.57 -7.37
C SER A 335 6.07 9.80 -8.05
N SER A 336 6.28 10.01 -9.35
CA SER A 336 7.51 9.52 -10.00
C SER A 336 8.65 10.53 -9.84
N GLY A 337 9.90 10.07 -9.90
CA GLY A 337 11.11 10.92 -9.94
C GLY A 337 11.27 11.75 -11.23
N SER A 338 10.21 12.41 -11.69
CA SER A 338 10.13 13.24 -12.91
C SER A 338 9.48 14.59 -12.61
N VAL A 339 9.74 15.62 -13.42
CA VAL A 339 9.12 16.97 -13.23
C VAL A 339 7.60 16.89 -13.30
N ASP A 340 7.05 16.12 -14.26
CA ASP A 340 5.60 15.97 -14.42
C ASP A 340 4.98 15.14 -13.28
N GLY A 341 5.71 14.14 -12.78
CA GLY A 341 5.30 13.37 -11.60
C GLY A 341 5.21 14.25 -10.36
N ALA A 342 6.24 15.07 -10.13
CA ALA A 342 6.25 16.02 -9.02
C ALA A 342 5.11 17.03 -9.15
N ARG A 343 4.97 17.72 -10.30
CA ARG A 343 3.90 18.69 -10.55
C ARG A 343 2.50 18.08 -10.38
N SER A 344 2.29 16.86 -10.87
CA SER A 344 1.00 16.16 -10.76
C SER A 344 0.66 15.79 -9.30
N ALA A 345 1.65 15.36 -8.52
CA ALA A 345 1.47 15.11 -7.10
C ALA A 345 1.26 16.42 -6.30
N SER A 346 1.98 17.50 -6.60
CA SER A 346 1.72 18.82 -6.01
C SER A 346 0.27 19.28 -6.26
N ALA A 347 -0.21 19.19 -7.51
CA ALA A 347 -1.59 19.53 -7.86
C ALA A 347 -2.63 18.62 -7.18
N THR A 348 -2.25 17.39 -6.79
CA THR A 348 -3.11 16.50 -5.97
C THR A 348 -3.26 17.09 -4.56
N LEU A 349 -2.15 17.52 -3.94
CA LEU A 349 -2.15 18.13 -2.62
C LEU A 349 -2.86 19.48 -2.62
N ASP A 350 -2.55 20.35 -3.59
CA ASP A 350 -3.18 21.67 -3.71
C ASP A 350 -4.71 21.54 -3.95
N TRP A 351 -5.17 20.49 -4.64
CA TRP A 351 -6.61 20.18 -4.76
C TRP A 351 -7.21 19.71 -3.44
N LEU A 352 -6.54 18.79 -2.72
CA LEU A 352 -6.99 18.28 -1.43
C LEU A 352 -7.11 19.39 -0.38
N ASP A 353 -6.11 20.27 -0.28
CA ASP A 353 -6.14 21.47 0.57
C ASP A 353 -7.37 22.33 0.24
N ALA A 354 -7.57 22.67 -1.05
CA ALA A 354 -8.70 23.47 -1.51
C ALA A 354 -10.10 22.84 -1.31
N HIS A 355 -10.18 21.54 -1.00
CA HIS A 355 -11.42 20.81 -0.72
C HIS A 355 -11.55 20.38 0.75
N GLY A 356 -10.77 20.99 1.66
CA GLY A 356 -10.91 20.81 3.11
C GLY A 356 -10.21 19.59 3.68
N HIS A 357 -9.26 18.99 2.96
CA HIS A 357 -8.43 17.88 3.41
C HIS A 357 -7.03 18.33 3.91
N GLU A 358 -6.89 19.58 4.33
CA GLU A 358 -5.63 20.19 4.79
C GLU A 358 -4.91 19.37 5.87
N ASP A 359 -5.63 18.90 6.89
CA ASP A 359 -5.06 18.04 7.94
C ASP A 359 -4.58 16.69 7.41
N LEU A 360 -5.29 16.13 6.42
CA LEU A 360 -4.91 14.86 5.79
C LEU A 360 -3.66 15.06 4.93
N VAL A 361 -3.56 16.16 4.19
CA VAL A 361 -2.35 16.58 3.45
C VAL A 361 -1.18 16.79 4.39
N ARG A 362 -1.37 17.57 5.46
CA ARG A 362 -0.34 17.85 6.48
C ARG A 362 0.22 16.58 7.11
N ASN A 363 -0.66 15.62 7.38
CA ASN A 363 -0.29 14.31 7.92
C ASN A 363 0.07 13.26 6.86
N SER A 364 0.08 13.60 5.57
CA SER A 364 0.38 12.63 4.49
C SER A 364 1.86 12.29 4.37
N ILE A 365 2.16 11.20 3.67
CA ILE A 365 3.52 10.79 3.30
C ILE A 365 3.65 10.89 1.78
N ALA A 366 4.62 11.67 1.30
CA ALA A 366 4.97 11.67 -0.12
C ALA A 366 5.95 10.52 -0.43
N VAL A 367 5.59 9.67 -1.38
CA VAL A 367 6.47 8.58 -1.87
C VAL A 367 6.94 8.92 -3.27
N ILE A 368 8.24 9.16 -3.41
CA ILE A 368 8.87 9.38 -4.71
C ILE A 368 9.44 8.05 -5.22
N ASN A 369 8.70 7.45 -6.15
CA ASN A 369 9.01 6.15 -6.72
C ASN A 369 9.85 6.28 -7.99
N ALA A 370 11.00 5.61 -8.03
CA ALA A 370 11.87 5.58 -9.21
C ALA A 370 11.42 4.47 -10.17
N VAL A 371 10.46 4.78 -11.04
CA VAL A 371 9.92 3.87 -12.07
C VAL A 371 10.87 3.55 -13.24
N ARG A 372 12.10 4.11 -13.25
CA ARG A 372 13.13 3.85 -14.27
C ARG A 372 14.54 3.92 -13.65
N PRO A 373 15.55 3.20 -14.20
CA PRO A 373 16.92 3.19 -13.63
C PRO A 373 17.63 4.55 -13.67
N ARG A 374 17.24 5.43 -14.60
CA ARG A 374 17.69 6.81 -14.69
C ARG A 374 16.48 7.74 -14.63
N SER A 375 16.16 8.20 -13.42
CA SER A 375 15.44 9.47 -13.25
C SER A 375 16.16 10.56 -14.04
N GLY A 376 15.41 11.51 -14.62
CA GLY A 376 15.97 12.51 -15.54
C GLY A 376 16.93 13.51 -14.88
N LYS A 377 17.19 14.65 -15.54
CA LYS A 377 17.94 15.78 -14.95
C LYS A 377 17.19 16.51 -13.80
N VAL A 378 16.38 15.78 -13.04
CA VAL A 378 15.57 16.29 -11.93
C VAL A 378 16.44 16.39 -10.70
N ASP A 379 16.47 17.57 -10.11
CA ASP A 379 17.07 17.80 -8.81
C ASP A 379 16.19 17.17 -7.73
N MET A 380 16.54 15.94 -7.33
CA MET A 380 15.77 15.16 -6.35
C MET A 380 15.69 15.84 -4.98
N GLN A 381 16.70 16.64 -4.60
CA GLN A 381 16.67 17.37 -3.34
C GLN A 381 15.55 18.41 -3.36
N LYS A 382 15.43 19.18 -4.44
CA LYS A 382 14.33 20.16 -4.60
C LYS A 382 12.94 19.52 -4.59
N VAL A 383 12.80 18.28 -5.08
CA VAL A 383 11.52 17.55 -5.03
C VAL A 383 11.21 17.13 -3.57
N VAL A 384 12.20 16.62 -2.84
CA VAL A 384 12.06 16.29 -1.40
C VAL A 384 11.77 17.55 -0.57
N ASP A 385 12.49 18.65 -0.81
CA ASP A 385 12.30 19.94 -0.14
C ASP A 385 10.94 20.59 -0.45
N HIS A 386 10.32 20.24 -1.58
CA HIS A 386 8.98 20.72 -1.93
C HIS A 386 7.89 19.96 -1.16
N PHE A 387 7.98 18.63 -1.10
CA PHE A 387 6.99 17.80 -0.41
C PHE A 387 7.13 17.82 1.12
N SER A 388 8.34 17.93 1.67
CA SER A 388 8.56 18.02 3.12
C SER A 388 7.98 19.28 3.80
N ARG A 389 7.52 20.26 3.01
CA ARG A 389 6.79 21.45 3.51
C ARG A 389 5.28 21.24 3.61
N ARG A 390 4.75 20.17 2.98
CA ARG A 390 3.32 19.86 2.88
C ARG A 390 2.97 18.55 3.58
N CYS A 391 3.83 17.55 3.45
CA CYS A 391 3.66 16.19 3.98
C CYS A 391 4.50 16.01 5.25
N ARG A 392 4.03 15.25 6.24
CA ARG A 392 4.77 14.94 7.47
C ARG A 392 6.11 14.22 7.21
N ALA A 393 6.19 13.49 6.10
CA ALA A 393 7.40 12.79 5.68
C ALA A 393 7.48 12.62 4.15
N VAL A 394 8.70 12.39 3.66
CA VAL A 394 8.99 12.03 2.27
C VAL A 394 9.87 10.78 2.26
N ARG A 395 9.53 9.78 1.45
CA ARG A 395 10.34 8.56 1.26
C ARG A 395 10.63 8.34 -0.22
N LEU A 396 11.85 7.87 -0.52
CA LEU A 396 12.27 7.54 -1.87
C LEU A 396 12.33 6.02 -2.01
N VAL A 397 11.62 5.47 -3.01
CA VAL A 397 11.72 4.05 -3.36
C VAL A 397 12.59 3.93 -4.61
N PRO A 398 13.76 3.25 -4.54
CA PRO A 398 14.70 3.17 -5.66
C PRO A 398 14.20 2.23 -6.75
N PHE A 399 14.80 2.34 -7.95
CA PHE A 399 14.40 1.51 -9.08
C PHE A 399 14.81 0.04 -8.90
N ASP A 400 13.81 -0.83 -9.02
CA ASP A 400 13.95 -2.27 -8.95
C ASP A 400 13.42 -2.95 -10.22
N PRO A 401 14.24 -3.73 -10.95
CA PRO A 401 13.82 -4.47 -12.13
C PRO A 401 12.63 -5.41 -11.84
N HIS A 402 12.59 -6.02 -10.65
CA HIS A 402 11.50 -6.94 -10.31
C HIS A 402 10.15 -6.22 -10.22
N LEU A 403 10.15 -4.92 -9.87
CA LEU A 403 8.95 -4.09 -9.83
C LEU A 403 8.58 -3.51 -11.22
N GLU A 404 9.54 -3.44 -12.15
CA GLU A 404 9.30 -3.04 -13.55
C GLU A 404 8.65 -4.17 -14.36
N GLU A 405 8.92 -5.45 -14.03
CA GLU A 405 8.30 -6.64 -14.66
C GLU A 405 6.75 -6.59 -14.64
N GLY A 406 6.15 -5.88 -13.67
CA GLY A 406 4.71 -5.69 -13.59
C GLY A 406 3.90 -6.92 -13.16
N ALA A 407 4.57 -8.04 -12.87
CA ALA A 407 3.97 -9.31 -12.44
C ALA A 407 3.76 -9.39 -10.91
N GLU A 408 3.65 -10.62 -10.39
CA GLU A 408 3.59 -10.95 -8.97
C GLU A 408 4.79 -10.42 -8.19
N ILE A 409 4.55 -9.95 -6.96
CA ILE A 409 5.57 -9.36 -6.09
C ILE A 409 6.15 -10.40 -5.15
N ASP A 410 7.46 -10.64 -5.28
CA ASP A 410 8.28 -11.38 -4.33
C ASP A 410 9.30 -10.44 -3.67
N LEU A 411 9.14 -10.21 -2.36
CA LEU A 411 10.04 -9.38 -1.57
C LEU A 411 11.49 -9.92 -1.56
N MET A 412 11.70 -11.22 -1.75
CA MET A 412 13.03 -11.84 -1.77
C MET A 412 13.79 -11.53 -3.06
N ARG A 413 13.08 -11.37 -4.19
CA ARG A 413 13.66 -10.98 -5.49
C ARG A 413 14.07 -9.51 -5.58
N LEU A 414 13.52 -8.65 -4.74
CA LEU A 414 13.91 -7.23 -4.67
C LEU A 414 15.40 -7.06 -4.36
N LYS A 415 15.97 -5.94 -4.81
CA LYS A 415 17.24 -5.44 -4.29
C LYS A 415 17.11 -5.12 -2.80
N ARG A 416 18.20 -5.29 -2.06
CA ARG A 416 18.23 -4.99 -0.63
C ARG A 416 17.91 -3.53 -0.34
N GLU A 417 18.39 -2.63 -1.18
CA GLU A 417 18.18 -1.18 -1.07
C GLU A 417 16.69 -0.83 -1.26
N THR A 418 15.97 -1.53 -2.14
CA THR A 418 14.51 -1.41 -2.30
C THR A 418 13.76 -1.95 -1.09
N ARG A 419 14.14 -3.13 -0.57
CA ARG A 419 13.56 -3.69 0.67
C ARG A 419 13.73 -2.72 1.85
N GLU A 420 14.93 -2.18 2.04
CA GLU A 420 15.19 -1.25 3.14
C GLU A 420 14.36 0.04 3.00
N ALA A 421 14.22 0.59 1.78
CA ALA A 421 13.35 1.74 1.53
C ALA A 421 11.86 1.45 1.82
N LEU A 422 11.37 0.24 1.52
CA LEU A 422 10.01 -0.18 1.82
C LEU A 422 9.79 -0.38 3.34
N VAL A 423 10.77 -0.91 4.05
CA VAL A 423 10.74 -1.05 5.52
C VAL A 423 10.81 0.33 6.19
N GLU A 424 11.59 1.28 5.67
CA GLU A 424 11.59 2.68 6.11
C GLU A 424 10.24 3.38 5.86
N LEU A 425 9.56 3.06 4.75
CA LEU A 425 8.22 3.57 4.47
C LEU A 425 7.18 2.97 5.44
N ALA A 426 7.21 1.66 5.66
CA ALA A 426 6.34 0.98 6.60
C ALA A 426 6.52 1.53 8.04
N ALA A 427 7.74 1.82 8.46
CA ALA A 427 8.02 2.41 9.77
C ALA A 427 7.39 3.81 9.92
N VAL A 428 7.53 4.70 8.93
CA VAL A 428 6.91 6.05 8.94
C VAL A 428 5.38 6.03 8.86
N VAL A 429 4.80 4.99 8.25
CA VAL A 429 3.36 4.75 8.33
C VAL A 429 2.98 4.33 9.76
N ALA A 430 3.77 3.43 10.39
CA ALA A 430 3.54 2.94 11.75
C ALA A 430 3.77 3.97 12.87
N GLU A 431 4.52 5.05 12.61
CA GLU A 431 4.62 6.21 13.51
C GLU A 431 3.24 6.84 13.81
N ALA A 432 2.28 6.75 12.88
CA ALA A 432 0.91 7.26 13.06
C ALA A 432 -0.08 6.22 13.59
N PHE A 433 0.35 5.00 13.92
CA PHE A 433 -0.52 4.03 14.58
C PHE A 433 -0.87 4.55 15.98
N PRO A 434 -2.16 4.54 16.38
CA PRO A 434 -2.60 5.01 17.69
C PRO A 434 -1.99 4.13 18.78
N GLY A 435 -0.93 4.64 19.40
CA GLY A 435 -0.26 3.99 20.52
C GLY A 435 -1.07 4.13 21.80
N ASP A 436 -0.91 3.17 22.70
CA ASP A 436 -1.43 3.29 24.07
C ASP A 436 -0.51 4.25 24.87
N ASP A 437 -0.89 5.53 24.96
CA ASP A 437 -0.13 6.57 25.68
C ASP A 437 0.12 6.23 27.17
N ARG A 438 -0.58 5.23 27.71
CA ARG A 438 -0.32 4.66 29.04
C ARG A 438 1.09 4.09 29.20
N PHE A 439 1.73 3.61 28.12
CA PHE A 439 3.11 3.14 28.19
C PHE A 439 4.15 4.26 28.27
N ASN A 440 3.82 5.49 27.82
CA ASN A 440 4.70 6.65 27.94
C ASN A 440 4.57 7.38 29.29
N GLN A 441 3.49 7.16 30.05
CA GLN A 441 3.27 7.84 31.34
C GLN A 441 3.93 7.15 32.55
N HIS A 442 4.53 5.97 32.37
CA HIS A 442 5.26 5.24 33.42
C HIS A 442 6.79 5.22 33.23
N PHE A 443 7.33 6.08 32.35
CA PHE A 443 8.77 6.31 32.19
C PHE A 443 9.08 7.81 32.04
N VAL A 444 8.98 8.56 33.14
CA VAL A 444 9.50 9.92 33.32
C VAL A 444 10.20 10.00 34.66
#